data_AF-A0A962RG85-F1
#
_entry.id   AF-A0A962RG85-F1
#
_cell.length_a   1.000
_cell.length_b   1.000
_cell.length_c   1.000
_cell.angle_alpha   90.00
_cell.angle_beta   90.00
_cell.angle_gamma   90.00
#
_symmetry.space_group_name_H-M   'P 1'
#
loop_
_entity.id
_entity.type
_entity.pdbx_description
1 polymer ?
#
loop_
_entity_poly.entity_id
_entity_poly.type
_entity_poly.pdbx_seq_one_letter_code
_entity_poly.pdbx_strand_id
1 'polypeptide(L)'
;MPTVCEMLQLYETLARWLHPYLWLLWLTAAGAALAFGALLLQPARASDEGWLFLPAVVALWALSLVCLAQFFVRPLRAVSADAGLMARLGYGLRRVFRVAVALAISGLLIVTVFLSIRAVRLLLD
;
A
#
# COMPACT_ATOMS: atom_id res chain seq x y z
N MET A 1 -15.96 -20.43 -2.25
CA MET A 1 -15.15 -19.57 -1.34
C MET A 1 -13.70 -19.74 -1.75
N PRO A 2 -13.04 -18.73 -2.32
CA PRO A 2 -11.62 -18.82 -2.64
C PRO A 2 -10.85 -19.13 -1.35
N THR A 3 -10.02 -20.17 -1.41
CA THR A 3 -9.29 -20.63 -0.23
C THR A 3 -8.20 -19.61 0.09
N VAL A 4 -7.93 -19.34 1.36
CA VAL A 4 -6.96 -18.32 1.82
C VAL A 4 -5.58 -18.46 1.14
N CYS A 5 -5.21 -19.67 0.69
CA CYS A 5 -4.02 -19.94 -0.11
C CYS A 5 -4.05 -19.28 -1.51
N GLU A 6 -5.19 -19.29 -2.22
CA GLU A 6 -5.31 -18.68 -3.55
C GLU A 6 -5.13 -17.16 -3.48
N MET A 7 -5.70 -16.52 -2.46
CA MET A 7 -5.48 -15.09 -2.23
C MET A 7 -4.00 -14.77 -2.03
N LEU A 8 -3.30 -15.55 -1.21
CA LEU A 8 -1.87 -15.36 -0.94
C LEU A 8 -0.99 -15.54 -2.19
N GLN A 9 -1.30 -16.54 -3.02
CA GLN A 9 -0.58 -16.76 -4.29
C GLN A 9 -0.75 -15.59 -5.26
N LEU A 10 -1.93 -14.98 -5.30
CA LEU A 10 -2.19 -13.80 -6.11
C LEU A 10 -1.33 -12.62 -5.64
N TYR A 11 -1.26 -12.38 -4.33
CA TYR A 11 -0.40 -11.33 -3.75
C TYR A 11 1.10 -11.59 -3.99
N GLU A 12 1.57 -12.84 -3.87
CA GLU A 12 2.97 -13.18 -4.16
C GLU A 12 3.32 -13.00 -5.64
N THR A 13 2.39 -13.32 -6.54
CA THR A 13 2.58 -13.12 -7.99
C THR A 13 2.62 -11.64 -8.32
N LEU A 14 1.69 -10.86 -7.77
CA LEU A 14 1.66 -9.41 -7.92
C LEU A 14 2.95 -8.78 -7.38
N ALA A 15 3.40 -9.19 -6.19
CA ALA A 15 4.60 -8.66 -5.56
C ALA A 15 5.88 -8.95 -6.36
N ARG A 16 6.01 -10.16 -6.94
CA ARG A 16 7.14 -10.49 -7.82
C ARG A 16 7.15 -9.65 -9.09
N TRP A 17 5.97 -9.43 -9.69
CA TRP A 17 5.82 -8.53 -10.83
C TRP A 17 6.15 -7.09 -10.50
N LEU A 18 5.81 -6.65 -9.29
CA LEU A 18 5.99 -5.28 -8.84
C LEU A 18 7.41 -4.97 -8.35
N HIS A 19 8.14 -5.98 -7.89
CA HIS A 19 9.51 -5.86 -7.39
C HIS A 19 10.49 -5.14 -8.35
N PRO A 20 10.58 -5.45 -9.66
CA PRO A 20 11.46 -4.71 -10.58
C PRO A 20 11.08 -3.22 -10.71
N TYR A 21 9.84 -2.84 -10.41
CA TYR A 21 9.34 -1.46 -10.44
C TYR A 21 9.39 -0.78 -9.06
N LEU A 22 9.97 -1.41 -8.04
CA LEU A 22 10.10 -0.82 -6.70
C LEU A 22 10.78 0.54 -6.73
N TRP A 23 11.83 0.69 -7.54
CA TRP A 23 12.54 1.96 -7.67
C TRP A 23 11.63 3.06 -8.23
N LEU A 24 10.77 2.73 -9.20
CA LEU A 24 9.77 3.62 -9.79
C LEU A 24 8.69 4.00 -8.77
N LEU A 25 8.27 3.04 -7.95
CA LEU A 25 7.33 3.27 -6.85
C LEU A 25 7.93 4.16 -5.75
N TRP A 26 9.22 4.00 -5.44
CA TRP A 26 9.93 4.89 -4.53
C TRP A 26 10.07 6.30 -5.10
N LEU A 27 10.34 6.43 -6.39
CA LEU A 27 10.43 7.71 -7.08
C LEU A 27 9.08 8.45 -7.07
N THR A 28 7.99 7.73 -7.33
CA THR A 28 6.63 8.30 -7.27
C THR A 28 6.23 8.66 -5.84
N ALA A 29 6.54 7.82 -4.85
CA ALA A 29 6.30 8.15 -3.44
C ALA A 29 7.09 9.39 -2.99
N ALA A 30 8.38 9.48 -3.35
CA ALA A 30 9.22 10.63 -3.04
C ALA A 30 8.72 11.90 -3.74
N GLY A 31 8.38 11.81 -5.03
CA GLY A 31 7.83 12.93 -5.78
C GLY A 31 6.51 13.43 -5.21
N ALA A 32 5.61 12.52 -4.83
CA ALA A 32 4.33 12.87 -4.20
C ALA A 32 4.51 13.46 -2.80
N ALA A 33 5.45 12.95 -2.00
CA ALA A 33 5.78 13.51 -0.69
C ALA A 33 6.38 14.92 -0.80
N LEU A 34 7.26 15.16 -1.78
CA LEU A 34 7.81 16.50 -2.07
C LEU A 34 6.72 17.46 -2.54
N ALA A 35 5.82 17.02 -3.42
CA ALA A 35 4.70 17.84 -3.87
C ALA A 35 3.75 18.20 -2.71
N PHE A 36 3.46 17.23 -1.84
CA PHE A 36 2.67 17.46 -0.63
C PHE A 36 3.35 18.44 0.33
N GLY A 37 4.65 18.26 0.59
CA GLY A 37 5.44 19.17 1.42
C GLY A 37 5.51 20.60 0.84
N ALA A 38 5.67 20.74 -0.48
CA ALA A 38 5.67 22.03 -1.16
C ALA A 38 4.30 22.74 -1.04
N LEU A 39 3.20 21.98 -1.13
CA LEU A 39 1.85 22.53 -0.93
C LEU A 39 1.59 22.94 0.51
N LEU A 40 2.09 22.21 1.50
CA LEU A 40 2.00 22.60 2.92
C LEU A 40 2.72 23.92 3.22
N LEU A 41 3.80 24.23 2.49
CA LEU A 41 4.57 25.46 2.64
C LEU A 41 3.97 26.66 1.90
N GLN A 42 2.89 26.47 1.12
CA GLN A 42 2.17 27.55 0.44
C GLN A 42 0.87 27.91 1.19
N PRO A 43 0.91 28.85 2.16
CA PRO A 43 -0.27 29.22 2.95
C PRO A 43 -1.40 29.88 2.15
N ALA A 44 -1.16 30.28 0.89
CA ALA A 44 -2.06 31.11 0.10
C ALA A 44 -3.16 30.34 -0.67
N ARG A 45 -3.14 29.00 -0.71
CA ARG A 45 -4.11 28.18 -1.48
C ARG A 45 -4.97 27.25 -0.61
N ALA A 46 -5.02 27.48 0.69
CA ALA A 46 -5.78 26.66 1.64
C ALA A 46 -7.31 26.64 1.40
N SER A 47 -7.85 27.50 0.52
CA SER A 47 -9.28 27.50 0.19
C SER A 47 -9.71 26.37 -0.76
N ASP A 48 -8.79 25.78 -1.53
CA ASP A 48 -9.08 24.62 -2.38
C ASP A 48 -8.46 23.34 -1.79
N GLU A 49 -9.04 22.86 -0.69
CA GLU A 49 -8.60 21.65 0.03
C GLU A 49 -8.41 20.43 -0.90
N GLY A 50 -9.14 20.37 -2.02
CA GLY A 50 -9.05 19.32 -3.03
C GLY A 50 -7.65 19.06 -3.60
N TRP A 51 -6.80 20.10 -3.70
CA TRP A 51 -5.46 19.97 -4.30
C TRP A 51 -4.45 19.30 -3.36
N LEU A 52 -4.67 19.34 -2.05
CA LEU A 52 -3.82 18.65 -1.06
C LEU A 52 -4.09 17.14 -1.03
N PHE A 53 -5.32 16.72 -1.37
CA PHE A 53 -5.70 15.31 -1.36
C PHE A 53 -4.99 14.49 -2.44
N LEU A 54 -4.83 15.03 -3.64
CA LEU A 54 -4.25 14.27 -4.76
C LEU A 54 -2.82 13.76 -4.48
N PRO A 55 -1.84 14.60 -4.09
CA PRO A 55 -0.48 14.12 -3.81
C PRO A 55 -0.42 13.24 -2.56
N ALA A 56 -1.26 13.49 -1.56
CA ALA A 56 -1.35 12.62 -0.39
C ALA A 56 -1.83 11.21 -0.77
N VAL A 57 -2.87 11.12 -1.60
CA VAL A 57 -3.42 9.85 -2.10
C VAL A 57 -2.40 9.11 -2.97
N VAL A 58 -1.72 9.81 -3.88
CA VAL A 58 -0.69 9.20 -4.73
C VAL A 58 0.50 8.70 -3.91
N ALA A 59 0.94 9.47 -2.91
CA ALA A 59 2.01 9.06 -2.00
C ALA A 59 1.61 7.78 -1.23
N LEU A 60 0.40 7.77 -0.66
CA LEU A 60 -0.12 6.63 0.08
C LEU A 60 -0.29 5.40 -0.81
N TRP A 61 -0.76 5.59 -2.05
CA TRP A 61 -0.89 4.52 -3.03
C TRP A 61 0.48 3.92 -3.41
N ALA A 62 1.47 4.76 -3.73
CA ALA A 62 2.83 4.30 -4.04
C ALA A 62 3.46 3.56 -2.84
N LEU A 63 3.33 4.09 -1.62
CA LEU A 63 3.80 3.44 -0.39
C LEU A 63 3.11 2.09 -0.13
N SER A 64 1.80 2.00 -0.37
CA SER A 64 1.06 0.76 -0.22
C SER A 64 1.57 -0.34 -1.14
N LEU A 65 1.90 0.02 -2.38
CA LEU A 65 2.48 -0.87 -3.38
C LEU A 65 3.92 -1.26 -3.05
N VAL A 66 4.73 -0.32 -2.55
CA VAL A 66 6.07 -0.63 -2.03
C VAL A 66 6.00 -1.63 -0.89
N CYS A 67 5.10 -1.40 0.08
CA CYS A 67 4.86 -2.33 1.18
C CYS A 67 4.44 -3.69 0.65
N LEU A 68 3.49 -3.76 -0.29
CA LEU A 68 3.05 -5.01 -0.89
C LEU A 68 4.20 -5.78 -1.55
N ALA A 69 4.98 -5.10 -2.39
CA ALA A 69 6.14 -5.69 -3.05
C ALA A 69 7.18 -6.20 -2.03
N GLN A 70 7.58 -5.38 -1.06
CA GLN A 70 8.59 -5.75 -0.04
C GLN A 70 8.12 -6.90 0.86
N PHE A 71 6.87 -6.85 1.33
CA PHE A 71 6.37 -7.82 2.29
C PHE A 71 6.05 -9.16 1.67
N PHE A 72 5.51 -9.20 0.45
CA PHE A 72 5.07 -10.43 -0.21
C PHE A 72 6.11 -11.03 -1.17
N VAL A 73 7.21 -10.33 -1.48
CA VAL A 73 8.33 -10.91 -2.26
C VAL A 73 9.02 -12.06 -1.54
N ARG A 74 9.05 -12.06 -0.21
CA ARG A 74 9.60 -13.18 0.56
C ARG A 74 8.47 -14.15 0.93
N PRO A 75 8.44 -15.37 0.37
CA PRO A 75 7.46 -16.36 0.77
C PRO A 75 7.63 -16.65 2.27
N LEU A 76 6.50 -16.76 2.98
CA LEU A 76 6.50 -17.21 4.37
C LEU A 76 7.00 -18.66 4.38
N ARG A 77 8.25 -18.88 4.76
CA ARG A 77 8.78 -20.24 4.95
C ARG A 77 7.97 -20.90 6.05
N ALA A 78 7.34 -22.03 5.72
CA ALA A 78 6.67 -22.86 6.70
C ALA A 78 7.67 -23.23 7.79
N VAL A 79 7.35 -22.86 9.02
CA VAL A 79 8.17 -23.20 10.19
C VAL A 79 7.96 -24.69 10.47
N SER A 80 9.04 -25.46 10.53
CA SER A 80 8.98 -26.89 10.86
C SER A 80 8.40 -27.09 12.26
N ALA A 81 7.72 -28.24 12.47
CA ALA A 81 7.11 -28.55 13.76
C ALA A 81 8.14 -28.55 14.92
N ASP A 82 9.42 -28.80 14.64
CA ASP A 82 10.51 -28.80 15.61
C ASP A 82 11.09 -27.42 15.95
N ALA A 83 10.62 -26.35 15.31
CA ALA A 83 11.12 -25.03 15.62
C ALA A 83 10.59 -24.52 16.98
N GLY A 84 11.50 -23.97 17.80
CA GLY A 84 11.19 -23.48 19.15
C GLY A 84 10.07 -22.43 19.20
N LEU A 85 9.46 -22.29 20.38
CA LEU A 85 8.31 -21.39 20.64
C LEU A 85 8.49 -19.96 20.09
N MET A 86 9.70 -19.40 20.17
CA MET A 86 10.04 -18.08 19.59
C MET A 86 9.86 -18.01 18.07
N ALA A 87 10.18 -19.08 17.33
CA ALA A 87 10.02 -19.14 15.89
C ALA A 87 8.54 -19.20 15.48
N ARG A 88 7.72 -19.94 16.25
CA ARG A 88 6.27 -20.03 16.04
C ARG A 88 5.55 -18.72 16.34
N LEU A 89 5.90 -18.05 17.44
CA LEU A 89 5.40 -16.72 17.77
C LEU A 89 5.80 -15.69 16.71
N GLY A 90 7.06 -15.70 16.27
CA GLY A 90 7.53 -14.82 15.20
C GLY A 90 6.81 -15.04 13.87
N TYR A 91 6.46 -16.29 13.54
CA TYR A 91 5.67 -16.62 12.36
C TYR A 91 4.21 -16.12 12.48
N GLY A 92 3.57 -16.38 13.63
CA GLY A 92 2.21 -15.90 13.91
C GLY A 92 2.10 -14.38 13.83
N LEU A 93 3.05 -13.67 14.45
CA LEU A 93 3.09 -12.20 14.45
C LEU A 93 3.29 -11.65 13.03
N ARG A 94 4.22 -12.21 12.25
CA ARG A 94 4.43 -11.81 10.85
C ARG A 94 3.20 -12.06 9.97
N ARG A 95 2.47 -13.16 10.22
CA ARG A 95 1.23 -13.47 9.50
C ARG A 95 0.13 -12.49 9.84
N VAL A 96 -0.12 -12.22 11.12
CA VAL A 96 -1.13 -11.23 11.56
C VAL A 96 -0.80 -9.84 11.02
N PHE A 97 0.48 -9.45 11.07
CA PHE A 97 0.91 -8.16 10.53
C PHE A 97 0.72 -8.08 9.02
N ARG A 98 1.03 -9.14 8.25
CA ARG A 98 0.74 -9.19 6.80
C ARG A 98 -0.74 -9.07 6.49
N VAL A 99 -1.61 -9.69 7.30
CA VAL A 99 -3.07 -9.58 7.14
C VAL A 99 -3.54 -8.17 7.45
N ALA A 100 -3.02 -7.55 8.52
CA ALA A 100 -3.32 -6.16 8.86
C ALA A 100 -2.89 -5.19 7.76
N VAL A 101 -1.70 -5.39 7.18
CA VAL A 101 -1.21 -4.61 6.03
C VAL A 101 -2.10 -4.84 4.80
N ALA A 102 -2.47 -6.08 4.49
CA ALA A 102 -3.37 -6.36 3.37
C ALA A 102 -4.75 -5.70 3.53
N LEU A 103 -5.30 -5.69 4.75
CA LEU A 103 -6.54 -4.98 5.09
C LEU A 103 -6.37 -3.47 4.95
N ALA A 104 -5.26 -2.90 5.42
CA ALA A 104 -4.96 -1.48 5.29
C ALA A 104 -4.84 -1.07 3.81
N ILE A 105 -4.12 -1.85 3.00
CA ILE A 105 -3.98 -1.63 1.55
C ILE A 105 -5.35 -1.72 0.86
N SER A 106 -6.18 -2.70 1.23
CA SER A 106 -7.51 -2.87 0.66
C SER A 106 -8.42 -1.69 0.98
N GLY A 107 -8.43 -1.26 2.25
CA GLY A 107 -9.15 -0.06 2.68
C GLY A 107 -8.66 1.19 1.95
N LEU A 108 -7.35 1.30 1.75
CA LEU A 108 -6.74 2.39 1.01
C LEU A 108 -7.18 2.41 -0.46
N LEU A 109 -7.21 1.25 -1.11
CA LEU A 109 -7.65 1.11 -2.49
C LEU A 109 -9.11 1.54 -2.65
N ILE A 110 -9.98 1.14 -1.72
CA ILE A 110 -11.39 1.57 -1.67
C ILE A 110 -11.49 3.09 -1.54
N VAL A 111 -10.72 3.69 -0.62
CA VAL A 111 -10.69 5.15 -0.43
C VAL A 111 -10.18 5.86 -1.67
N THR A 112 -9.12 5.35 -2.31
CA THR A 112 -8.59 5.90 -3.56
C THR A 112 -9.65 5.87 -4.67
N VAL A 113 -10.33 4.74 -4.85
CA VAL A 113 -11.41 4.59 -5.84
C VAL A 113 -12.56 5.56 -5.55
N PHE A 114 -12.96 5.67 -4.28
CA PHE A 114 -14.01 6.59 -3.86
C PHE A 114 -13.65 8.06 -4.13
N LEU A 115 -12.41 8.45 -3.83
CA LEU A 115 -11.89 9.78 -4.11
C LEU A 115 -11.79 10.06 -5.61
N SER A 116 -11.37 9.07 -6.42
CA SER A 116 -11.37 9.21 -7.89
C SER A 116 -12.77 9.45 -8.44
N ILE A 117 -13.79 8.71 -7.95
CA ILE A 117 -15.19 8.94 -8.35
C ILE A 117 -15.64 10.35 -7.96
N ARG A 118 -15.28 10.81 -6.75
CA ARG A 118 -15.65 12.15 -6.26
C ARG A 118 -14.95 13.26 -7.04
N ALA A 119 -13.68 13.07 -7.39
CA ALA A 119 -12.90 14.01 -8.20
C ALA A 119 -13.46 14.12 -9.62
N VAL A 120 -13.86 13.00 -10.24
CA VAL A 120 -14.51 13.00 -11.57
C VAL A 120 -15.84 13.75 -11.54
N ARG A 121 -16.65 13.57 -10.48
CA ARG A 121 -17.90 14.33 -10.31
C ARG A 121 -17.66 15.83 -10.22
N LEU A 122 -16.69 16.27 -9.41
CA LEU A 122 -16.30 17.67 -9.28
C LEU A 122 -15.77 18.31 -10.57
N LEU A 123 -15.32 17.50 -11.55
CA LEU A 123 -14.80 17.97 -12.83
C LEU A 123 -15.89 18.01 -13.91
N LEU A 124 -17.03 17.35 -13.66
CA LEU A 124 -18.19 17.30 -14.55
C LEU A 124 -19.28 18.33 -14.17
N ASP A 125 -19.25 18.84 -12.93
CA ASP A 125 -20.05 19.96 -12.44
C ASP A 125 -19.31 21.30 -12.64
#